data_AF-A0A137Q2S3-F1
#
_entry.id   AF-A0A137Q2S3-F1
#
_cell.length_a   1.000
_cell.length_b   1.000
_cell.length_c   1.000
_cell.angle_alpha   90.00
_cell.angle_beta   90.00
_cell.angle_gamma   90.00
#
_symmetry.space_group_name_H-M   'P 1'
#
loop_
_entity.id
_entity.type
_entity.pdbx_description
1 polymer ?
#
loop_
_entity_poly.entity_id
_entity_poly.type
_entity_poly.pdbx_seq_one_letter_code
_entity_poly.pdbx_strand_id
1 'polypeptide(L)'
;MTHGGEFWLVYQFASRGNAAPTSQLIELAVAGQKLYDLEDVLEYAAMYYGVNDVRLHADIQVFRQGYVEARFRPVTTWARRDGVPVHPSDSVEELLKQGVGKCAETAIVLAVDDAPTNLWFTYYYVHSPEAKVSTQRVRLNQGIKFEHIAHLTNYVFNQGYLPGPYRPLVHWETQCGKKLAEDALVVGALGNGFGATDGKAIRLVVG
;
A
#
# COMPACT_ATOMS: atom_id res chain seq x y z
N MET A 1 28.49 -15.13 15.42
CA MET A 1 29.33 -14.49 14.38
C MET A 1 28.39 -13.66 13.51
N THR A 2 28.30 -12.36 13.76
CA THR A 2 27.53 -11.44 12.90
C THR A 2 28.48 -10.92 11.85
N HIS A 3 28.30 -11.36 10.61
CA HIS A 3 29.01 -10.82 9.46
C HIS A 3 28.67 -9.32 9.38
N GLY A 4 29.66 -8.44 9.60
CA GLY A 4 29.50 -6.99 9.72
C GLY A 4 29.18 -6.28 8.40
N GLY A 5 28.45 -6.94 7.50
CA GLY A 5 28.16 -6.47 6.15
C GLY A 5 26.81 -6.94 5.61
N GLU A 6 25.87 -7.32 6.48
CA GLU A 6 24.55 -7.81 6.10
C GLU A 6 23.44 -6.95 6.73
N PHE A 7 22.37 -6.73 5.98
CA PHE A 7 21.21 -5.95 6.38
C PHE A 7 19.91 -6.58 5.86
N TRP A 8 18.98 -6.86 6.78
CA TRP A 8 17.71 -7.51 6.45
C TRP A 8 16.62 -6.48 6.15
N LEU A 9 16.02 -6.62 4.97
CA LEU A 9 14.91 -5.82 4.45
C LEU A 9 13.68 -6.68 4.21
N VAL A 10 12.50 -6.14 4.52
CA VAL A 10 11.21 -6.71 4.18
C VAL A 10 10.41 -5.71 3.35
N TYR A 11 9.92 -6.16 2.20
CA TYR A 11 9.04 -5.37 1.35
C TYR A 11 7.58 -5.74 1.61
N GLN A 12 6.74 -4.73 1.81
CA GLN A 12 5.31 -4.92 2.01
C GLN A 12 4.50 -3.99 1.12
N PHE A 13 3.83 -4.57 0.12
CA PHE A 13 2.94 -3.85 -0.79
C PHE A 13 1.55 -3.71 -0.18
N ALA A 14 0.99 -2.52 -0.22
CA ALA A 14 -0.39 -2.22 0.19
C ALA A 14 -1.40 -3.12 -0.53
N SER A 15 -1.23 -3.31 -1.85
CA SER A 15 -2.06 -4.19 -2.67
C SER A 15 -2.01 -5.66 -2.25
N ARG A 16 -0.94 -6.06 -1.56
CA ARG A 16 -0.66 -7.44 -1.14
C ARG A 16 -0.71 -7.62 0.37
N GLY A 17 -1.47 -6.81 1.11
CA GLY A 17 -1.52 -6.85 2.58
C GLY A 17 -1.87 -8.21 3.22
N ASN A 18 -2.38 -9.18 2.45
CA ASN A 18 -2.66 -10.56 2.90
C ASN A 18 -1.61 -11.58 2.48
N ALA A 19 -0.66 -11.19 1.65
CA ALA A 19 0.46 -12.03 1.26
C ALA A 19 1.57 -11.92 2.32
N ALA A 20 2.37 -12.98 2.43
CA ALA A 20 3.59 -12.92 3.22
C ALA A 20 4.51 -11.81 2.64
N PRO A 21 5.03 -10.90 3.49
CA PRO A 21 6.02 -9.92 3.05
C PRO A 21 7.27 -10.60 2.49
N THR A 22 7.88 -10.01 1.46
CA THR A 22 9.11 -10.55 0.87
C THR A 22 10.30 -10.11 1.71
N SER A 23 11.07 -11.06 2.24
CA SER A 23 12.31 -10.78 2.97
C SER A 23 13.51 -10.89 2.04
N GLN A 24 14.47 -9.98 2.17
CA GLN A 24 15.71 -9.97 1.42
C GLN A 24 16.88 -9.60 2.33
N LEU A 25 17.98 -10.33 2.16
CA LEU A 25 19.27 -9.99 2.73
C LEU A 25 20.02 -9.08 1.76
N ILE A 26 20.52 -7.96 2.27
CA ILE A 26 21.29 -6.96 1.53
C ILE A 26 22.72 -6.99 2.06
N GLU A 27 23.67 -7.15 1.16
CA GLU A 27 25.09 -7.04 1.48
C GLU A 27 25.50 -5.56 1.45
N LEU A 28 25.98 -5.04 2.58
CA LEU A 28 26.31 -3.62 2.81
C LEU A 28 27.66 -3.19 2.25
N ALA A 29 28.50 -4.16 1.89
CA ALA A 29 29.85 -3.95 1.38
C ALA A 29 30.03 -4.82 0.15
N VAL A 30 29.64 -4.29 -1.01
CA VAL A 30 29.81 -4.99 -2.29
C VAL A 30 30.58 -4.07 -3.22
N ALA A 31 31.61 -4.62 -3.89
CA ALA A 31 32.52 -3.90 -4.77
C ALA A 31 33.25 -2.65 -4.17
N GLY A 32 33.41 -2.59 -2.84
CA GLY A 32 34.14 -1.50 -2.17
C GLY A 32 33.35 -0.21 -1.95
N GLN A 33 32.04 -0.19 -2.29
CA GLN A 33 31.13 0.87 -1.86
C GLN A 33 30.45 0.47 -0.55
N LYS A 34 30.44 1.39 0.41
CA LYS A 34 29.74 1.27 1.70
C LYS A 34 28.38 1.95 1.56
N LEU A 35 27.32 1.27 1.98
CA LEU A 35 25.98 1.87 2.12
C LEU A 35 25.92 2.63 3.44
N TYR A 36 25.66 3.94 3.41
CA TYR A 36 25.66 4.78 4.60
C TYR A 36 24.26 4.90 5.22
N ASP A 37 23.24 5.10 4.39
CA ASP A 37 21.85 5.27 4.79
C ASP A 37 20.88 4.37 4.00
N LEU A 38 19.57 4.51 4.24
CA LEU A 38 18.57 3.67 3.59
C LEU A 38 18.28 4.10 2.14
N GLU A 39 18.60 5.33 1.76
CA GLU A 39 18.54 5.75 0.35
C GLU A 39 19.66 5.07 -0.45
N ASP A 40 20.87 4.98 0.10
CA ASP A 40 21.96 4.19 -0.49
C ASP A 40 21.57 2.72 -0.66
N VAL A 41 20.85 2.16 0.31
CA VAL A 41 20.29 0.79 0.24
C VAL A 41 19.29 0.65 -0.91
N LEU A 42 18.51 1.69 -1.21
CA LEU A 42 17.72 1.69 -2.43
C LEU A 42 18.64 1.74 -3.65
N GLU A 43 19.74 2.50 -3.67
CA GLU A 43 20.57 2.83 -4.85
C GLU A 43 21.57 1.77 -5.35
N TYR A 44 21.69 0.61 -4.70
CA TYR A 44 22.87 -0.27 -4.83
C TYR A 44 22.82 -1.49 -5.82
N ALA A 45 23.34 -1.38 -7.06
CA ALA A 45 23.73 -2.48 -8.01
C ALA A 45 24.18 -1.97 -9.42
N ALA A 46 24.97 -0.90 -9.52
CA ALA A 46 25.40 -0.37 -10.83
C ALA A 46 26.89 -0.67 -11.06
N MET A 47 27.29 -1.93 -11.18
CA MET A 47 28.65 -2.22 -11.65
C MET A 47 28.91 -3.61 -12.24
N TYR A 48 27.90 -4.25 -12.84
CA TYR A 48 28.14 -5.38 -13.76
C TYR A 48 27.12 -5.28 -14.88
N TYR A 49 27.46 -4.53 -15.93
CA TYR A 49 27.12 -4.74 -17.34
C TYR A 49 27.46 -3.45 -18.09
N GLY A 50 28.69 -3.41 -18.63
CA GLY A 50 29.06 -2.41 -19.61
C GLY A 50 28.32 -2.69 -20.91
N VAL A 51 27.32 -1.88 -21.24
CA VAL A 51 26.89 -1.66 -22.61
C VAL A 51 26.54 -0.18 -22.74
N ASN A 52 27.21 0.45 -23.70
CA ASN A 52 26.94 1.81 -24.16
C ASN A 52 25.47 1.94 -24.56
N ASP A 53 24.65 2.60 -23.74
CA ASP A 53 23.48 3.26 -24.27
C ASP A 53 23.21 4.58 -23.54
N VAL A 54 23.18 5.63 -24.35
CA VAL A 54 23.04 7.02 -23.94
C VAL A 54 21.56 7.28 -23.74
N ARG A 55 21.05 7.01 -22.53
CA ARG A 55 19.83 7.56 -21.91
C ARG A 55 19.59 6.90 -20.54
N LEU A 56 20.50 7.12 -19.59
CA LEU A 56 20.36 6.61 -18.23
C LEU A 56 19.67 7.66 -17.36
N HIS A 57 18.33 7.56 -17.26
CA HIS A 57 17.64 8.06 -16.08
C HIS A 57 18.10 7.26 -14.86
N ALA A 58 18.30 7.97 -13.75
CA ALA A 58 18.77 7.45 -12.48
C ALA A 58 17.75 6.48 -11.87
N ASP A 59 17.83 5.21 -12.25
CA ASP A 59 17.01 4.14 -11.68
C ASP A 59 17.78 3.36 -10.61
N ILE A 60 17.08 3.13 -9.51
CA ILE A 60 17.57 2.76 -8.18
C ILE A 60 17.17 1.29 -7.93
N GLN A 61 17.88 0.53 -7.10
CA GLN A 61 18.25 -0.85 -7.40
C GLN A 61 17.56 -1.96 -6.61
N VAL A 62 16.90 -1.63 -5.50
CA VAL A 62 15.68 -2.38 -5.11
C VAL A 62 14.70 -2.42 -6.31
N PHE A 63 14.68 -1.34 -7.10
CA PHE A 63 13.89 -1.28 -8.31
C PHE A 63 14.54 -1.89 -9.55
N ARG A 64 15.87 -1.86 -9.67
CA ARG A 64 16.60 -2.51 -10.78
C ARG A 64 16.70 -4.02 -10.68
N GLN A 65 16.78 -4.60 -9.47
CA GLN A 65 16.68 -6.05 -9.29
C GLN A 65 15.23 -6.56 -9.47
N GLY A 66 14.27 -5.66 -9.74
CA GLY A 66 12.88 -5.99 -10.07
C GLY A 66 12.01 -6.36 -8.87
N TYR A 67 12.48 -6.18 -7.64
CA TYR A 67 11.71 -6.50 -6.43
C TYR A 67 10.58 -5.50 -6.16
N VAL A 68 10.81 -4.23 -6.50
CA VAL A 68 9.81 -3.15 -6.51
C VAL A 68 9.96 -2.42 -7.85
N GLU A 69 8.96 -1.69 -8.37
CA GLU A 69 9.17 -0.85 -9.57
C GLU A 69 9.51 0.61 -9.23
N ALA A 70 10.45 1.25 -9.94
CA ALA A 70 11.03 2.56 -9.59
C ALA A 70 9.98 3.66 -9.40
N ARG A 71 8.86 3.55 -10.11
CA ARG A 71 7.68 4.41 -9.96
C ARG A 71 7.11 4.47 -8.55
N PHE A 72 7.38 3.48 -7.70
CA PHE A 72 6.86 3.42 -6.34
C PHE A 72 7.71 4.15 -5.30
N ARG A 73 8.91 4.63 -5.62
CA ARG A 73 9.77 5.41 -4.68
C ARG A 73 9.04 6.56 -3.96
N PRO A 74 8.20 7.37 -4.63
CA PRO A 74 7.51 8.47 -3.95
C PRO A 74 6.46 8.03 -2.93
N VAL A 75 6.06 6.75 -2.95
CA VAL A 75 5.02 6.16 -2.11
C VAL A 75 5.57 5.09 -1.16
N THR A 76 6.88 5.06 -0.96
CA THR A 76 7.51 4.17 0.02
C THR A 76 7.77 4.86 1.35
N THR A 77 7.64 4.11 2.44
CA THR A 77 8.01 4.54 3.79
C THR A 77 8.82 3.46 4.49
N TRP A 78 9.71 3.89 5.39
CA TRP A 78 10.54 3.00 6.19
C TRP A 78 10.02 2.89 7.61
N ALA A 79 9.99 1.67 8.13
CA ALA A 79 9.64 1.41 9.51
C ALA A 79 10.44 0.22 10.05
N ARG A 80 10.62 0.18 11.37
CA ARG A 80 11.06 -1.02 12.08
C ARG A 80 9.93 -2.06 12.09
N ARG A 81 10.27 -3.29 12.44
CA ARG A 81 9.28 -4.39 12.52
C ARG A 81 8.19 -4.16 13.57
N ASP A 82 8.46 -3.34 14.59
CA ASP A 82 7.51 -2.91 15.62
C ASP A 82 6.61 -1.75 15.17
N GLY A 83 6.78 -1.24 13.95
CA GLY A 83 6.00 -0.15 13.37
C GLY A 83 6.55 1.25 13.66
N VAL A 84 7.67 1.39 14.36
CA VAL A 84 8.30 2.69 14.59
C VAL A 84 8.86 3.23 13.26
N PRO A 85 8.48 4.44 12.82
CA PRO A 85 9.01 5.03 11.59
C PRO A 85 10.54 5.20 11.63
N VAL A 86 11.18 5.01 10.48
CA VAL A 86 12.62 5.24 10.28
C VAL A 86 12.77 6.28 9.18
N HIS A 87 13.69 7.22 9.36
CA HIS A 87 13.93 8.23 8.34
C HIS A 87 14.84 7.63 7.25
N PRO A 88 14.63 7.92 5.95
CA PRO A 88 15.48 7.36 4.90
C PRO A 88 16.97 7.70 5.05
N SER A 89 17.28 8.87 5.59
CA SER A 89 18.67 9.31 5.89
C SER A 89 19.25 8.74 7.19
N ASP A 90 18.54 7.85 7.89
CA ASP A 90 19.08 7.21 9.10
C ASP A 90 20.23 6.27 8.71
N SER A 91 21.33 6.36 9.47
CA SER A 91 22.51 5.56 9.19
C SER A 91 22.24 4.07 9.40
N VAL A 92 22.54 3.26 8.38
CA VAL A 92 22.44 1.79 8.45
C VAL A 92 23.30 1.24 9.58
N GLU A 93 24.48 1.81 9.80
CA GLU A 93 25.38 1.38 10.87
C GLU A 93 24.78 1.62 12.26
N GLU A 94 24.13 2.77 12.47
CA GLU A 94 23.46 3.08 13.73
C GLU A 94 22.20 2.24 13.94
N LEU A 95 21.44 1.97 12.88
CA LEU A 95 20.29 1.06 12.92
C LEU A 95 20.74 -0.35 13.34
N LEU A 96 21.84 -0.85 12.77
CA LEU A 96 22.43 -2.12 13.17
C LEU A 96 22.94 -2.11 14.61
N LYS A 97 23.59 -1.02 15.07
CA LYS A 97 24.00 -0.90 16.49
C LYS A 97 22.79 -1.03 17.42
N GLN A 98 21.64 -0.47 17.04
CA GLN A 98 20.37 -0.59 17.76
C GLN A 98 19.69 -1.95 17.63
N GLY A 99 20.25 -2.86 16.81
CA GLY A 99 19.70 -4.20 16.59
C GLY A 99 18.66 -4.29 15.48
N VAL A 100 18.42 -3.22 14.73
CA VAL A 100 17.50 -3.19 13.59
C VAL A 100 18.23 -3.71 12.34
N GLY A 101 17.58 -4.56 11.56
CA GLY A 101 18.10 -5.11 10.31
C GLY A 101 19.14 -6.23 10.47
N LYS A 102 19.35 -6.78 11.67
CA LYS A 102 20.37 -7.81 11.92
C LYS A 102 19.97 -9.22 11.49
N CYS A 103 18.68 -9.50 11.47
CA CYS A 103 18.11 -10.80 11.12
C CYS A 103 16.69 -10.61 10.56
N ALA A 104 16.09 -11.69 10.06
CA ALA A 104 14.72 -11.65 9.51
C ALA A 104 13.68 -11.11 10.52
N GLU A 105 13.85 -11.41 11.80
CA GLU A 105 12.95 -10.97 12.88
C GLU A 105 13.09 -9.48 13.20
N THR A 106 14.27 -8.91 12.97
CA THR A 106 14.57 -7.49 13.21
C THR A 106 14.63 -6.66 11.93
N ALA A 107 14.27 -7.26 10.78
CA ALA A 107 14.34 -6.64 9.47
C ALA A 107 13.63 -5.29 9.44
N ILE A 108 14.22 -4.33 8.73
CA ILE A 108 13.54 -3.08 8.43
C ILE A 108 12.44 -3.34 7.39
N VAL A 109 11.36 -2.58 7.44
CA VAL A 109 10.22 -2.71 6.54
C VAL A 109 10.22 -1.54 5.57
N LEU A 110 10.26 -1.83 4.27
CA LEU A 110 9.91 -0.91 3.21
C LEU A 110 8.44 -1.15 2.84
N ALA A 111 7.56 -0.28 3.36
CA ALA A 111 6.15 -0.31 3.03
C ALA A 111 5.90 0.49 1.74
N VAL A 112 5.22 -0.13 0.77
CA VAL A 112 4.94 0.43 -0.55
C VAL A 112 3.43 0.69 -0.67
N ASP A 113 3.01 1.95 -0.72
CA ASP A 113 1.60 2.33 -0.88
C ASP A 113 1.19 2.32 -2.36
N ASP A 114 1.31 1.15 -3.00
CA ASP A 114 1.11 0.93 -4.43
C ASP A 114 -0.38 0.88 -4.85
N ALA A 115 -1.28 0.75 -3.88
CA ALA A 115 -2.71 0.72 -4.09
C ALA A 115 -3.45 1.27 -2.87
N PRO A 116 -4.63 1.88 -3.05
CA PRO A 116 -5.41 2.34 -1.92
C PRO A 116 -5.76 1.16 -1.00
N THR A 117 -5.49 1.31 0.28
CA THR A 117 -5.78 0.28 1.29
C THR A 117 -7.16 0.40 1.91
N ASN A 118 -7.84 1.52 1.68
CA ASN A 118 -9.13 1.84 2.28
C ASN A 118 -10.09 2.43 1.24
N LEU A 119 -11.37 2.13 1.41
CA LEU A 119 -12.47 2.80 0.72
C LEU A 119 -13.47 3.31 1.75
N TRP A 120 -13.88 4.57 1.57
CA TRP A 120 -14.86 5.25 2.39
C TRP A 120 -16.20 5.36 1.67
N PHE A 121 -17.27 5.06 2.38
CA PHE A 121 -18.62 5.31 1.90
C PHE A 121 -19.59 5.71 3.01
N THR A 122 -20.74 6.25 2.61
CA THR A 122 -21.81 6.70 3.51
C THR A 122 -23.13 6.05 3.13
N TYR A 123 -23.96 5.75 4.12
CA TYR A 123 -25.34 5.30 3.88
C TYR A 123 -26.25 6.52 3.71
N TYR A 124 -27.03 6.54 2.63
CA TYR A 124 -27.97 7.62 2.33
C TYR A 124 -29.39 7.07 2.13
N TYR A 125 -30.26 7.24 3.11
CA TYR A 125 -31.64 6.74 3.07
C TYR A 125 -32.57 7.76 2.42
N VAL A 126 -33.13 7.43 1.26
CA VAL A 126 -33.97 8.35 0.47
C VAL A 126 -35.25 8.72 1.22
N HIS A 127 -35.84 7.76 1.92
CA HIS A 127 -37.11 7.94 2.65
C HIS A 127 -36.94 8.43 4.09
N SER A 128 -35.70 8.70 4.52
CA SER A 128 -35.43 9.23 5.85
C SER A 128 -34.23 10.19 5.80
N PRO A 129 -34.38 11.38 5.18
CA PRO A 129 -33.28 12.33 4.99
C PRO A 129 -32.73 12.89 6.31
N GLU A 130 -33.51 12.82 7.40
CA GLU A 130 -33.05 13.18 8.75
C GLU A 130 -32.32 12.03 9.46
N ALA A 131 -32.26 10.84 8.86
CA ALA A 131 -31.52 9.72 9.43
C ALA A 131 -30.04 10.09 9.53
N LYS A 132 -29.41 9.71 10.64
CA LYS A 132 -27.99 9.91 10.87
C LYS A 132 -27.19 9.23 9.75
N VAL A 133 -26.54 10.04 8.92
CA VAL A 133 -25.59 9.55 7.91
C VAL A 133 -24.42 8.92 8.65
N SER A 134 -24.23 7.62 8.44
CA SER A 134 -23.07 6.90 8.96
C SER A 134 -22.03 6.76 7.87
N THR A 135 -20.82 7.27 8.11
CA THR A 135 -19.65 6.96 7.27
C THR A 135 -19.05 5.64 7.72
N GLN A 136 -18.71 4.79 6.76
CA GLN A 136 -18.02 3.55 6.95
C GLN A 136 -16.71 3.52 6.15
N ARG A 137 -15.68 2.94 6.77
CA ARG A 137 -14.40 2.64 6.13
C ARG A 137 -14.25 1.13 5.96
N VAL A 138 -13.94 0.69 4.74
CA VAL A 138 -13.58 -0.70 4.44
C VAL A 138 -12.11 -0.77 4.12
N ARG A 139 -11.40 -1.69 4.78
CA ARG A 139 -10.01 -2.00 4.46
C ARG A 139 -10.00 -2.99 3.30
N LEU A 140 -9.44 -2.57 2.17
CA LEU A 140 -9.38 -3.36 0.94
C LEU A 140 -8.36 -4.49 1.00
N ASN A 141 -7.46 -4.45 1.97
CA ASN A 141 -6.38 -5.41 2.16
C ASN A 141 -6.67 -6.47 3.23
N GLN A 142 -7.94 -6.78 3.55
CA GLN A 142 -8.34 -7.77 4.58
C GLN A 142 -8.69 -9.18 4.04
N GLY A 143 -8.13 -9.58 2.91
CA GLY A 143 -8.28 -10.92 2.34
C GLY A 143 -9.45 -11.06 1.37
N ILE A 144 -10.37 -10.09 1.41
CA ILE A 144 -11.50 -9.98 0.48
C ILE A 144 -11.05 -9.11 -0.71
N LYS A 145 -11.14 -9.64 -1.92
CA LYS A 145 -10.82 -8.89 -3.14
C LYS A 145 -12.00 -8.00 -3.55
N PHE A 146 -11.84 -6.70 -3.39
CA PHE A 146 -12.78 -5.68 -3.85
C PHE A 146 -12.37 -5.17 -5.24
N GLU A 147 -12.64 -5.95 -6.27
CA GLU A 147 -12.34 -5.57 -7.65
C GLU A 147 -13.40 -4.64 -8.22
N HIS A 148 -14.67 -5.01 -8.04
CA HIS A 148 -15.82 -4.26 -8.53
C HIS A 148 -16.66 -3.66 -7.40
N ILE A 149 -17.39 -2.58 -7.68
CA ILE A 149 -18.32 -1.96 -6.74
C ILE A 149 -19.34 -2.98 -6.20
N ALA A 150 -19.77 -3.96 -7.00
CA ALA A 150 -20.62 -5.06 -6.55
C ALA A 150 -20.07 -5.86 -5.37
N HIS A 151 -18.74 -5.97 -5.24
CA HIS A 151 -18.13 -6.68 -4.13
C HIS A 151 -18.33 -5.90 -2.82
N LEU A 152 -18.41 -4.56 -2.87
CA LEU A 152 -18.76 -3.73 -1.71
C LEU A 152 -20.21 -3.96 -1.31
N THR A 153 -21.14 -4.00 -2.26
CA THR A 153 -22.55 -4.35 -2.01
C THR A 153 -22.63 -5.70 -1.29
N ASN A 154 -21.99 -6.73 -1.86
CA ASN A 154 -21.97 -8.08 -1.28
C ASN A 154 -21.38 -8.07 0.15
N TYR A 155 -20.29 -7.35 0.36
CA TYR A 155 -19.67 -7.21 1.68
C TYR A 155 -20.60 -6.56 2.70
N VAL A 156 -21.30 -5.48 2.34
CA VAL A 156 -22.24 -4.77 3.22
C VAL A 156 -23.34 -5.71 3.73
N PHE A 157 -23.94 -6.49 2.83
CA PHE A 157 -24.99 -7.44 3.21
C PHE A 157 -24.44 -8.67 3.93
N ASN A 158 -23.29 -9.21 3.53
CA ASN A 158 -22.69 -10.39 4.17
C ASN A 158 -22.26 -10.10 5.62
N GLN A 159 -21.86 -8.86 5.92
CA GLN A 159 -21.54 -8.42 7.28
C GLN A 159 -22.79 -8.05 8.10
N GLY A 160 -23.98 -8.06 7.49
CA GLY A 160 -25.23 -7.70 8.16
C GLY A 160 -25.38 -6.20 8.44
N TYR A 161 -24.62 -5.32 7.77
CA TYR A 161 -24.74 -3.87 7.95
C TYR A 161 -26.04 -3.31 7.38
N LEU A 162 -26.62 -3.97 6.38
CA LEU A 162 -27.96 -3.70 5.88
C LEU A 162 -28.82 -4.97 5.85
N PRO A 163 -30.12 -4.88 6.15
CA PRO A 163 -31.05 -5.99 6.01
C PRO A 163 -31.19 -6.47 4.56
N GLY A 164 -31.21 -7.79 4.35
CA GLY A 164 -31.32 -8.41 3.02
C GLY A 164 -32.42 -7.86 2.09
N PRO A 165 -33.63 -7.51 2.58
CA PRO A 165 -34.68 -6.93 1.73
C PRO A 165 -34.33 -5.60 1.05
N TYR A 166 -33.33 -4.86 1.55
CA TYR A 166 -32.86 -3.63 0.91
C TYR A 166 -31.92 -3.88 -0.27
N ARG A 167 -31.42 -5.11 -0.45
CA ARG A 167 -30.45 -5.42 -1.52
C ARG A 167 -30.88 -5.02 -2.95
N PRO A 168 -32.13 -5.23 -3.40
CA PRO A 168 -32.57 -4.75 -4.71
C PRO A 168 -32.85 -3.24 -4.75
N LEU A 169 -32.84 -2.57 -3.60
CA LEU A 169 -33.19 -1.15 -3.43
C LEU A 169 -31.97 -0.25 -3.22
N VAL A 170 -30.75 -0.79 -3.32
CA VAL A 170 -29.54 0.00 -3.18
C VAL A 170 -28.85 0.26 -4.50
N HIS A 171 -28.19 1.41 -4.59
CA HIS A 171 -27.23 1.69 -5.64
C HIS A 171 -26.13 2.62 -5.16
N TRP A 172 -25.01 2.62 -5.87
CA TRP A 172 -23.87 3.46 -5.54
C TRP A 172 -23.89 4.78 -6.31
N GLU A 173 -23.50 5.85 -5.64
CA GLU A 173 -23.29 7.16 -6.24
C GLU A 173 -21.96 7.76 -5.79
N THR A 174 -21.37 8.61 -6.62
CA THR A 174 -20.30 9.50 -6.20
C THR A 174 -20.84 10.57 -5.25
N GLN A 175 -19.94 11.31 -4.60
CA GLN A 175 -20.32 12.45 -3.75
C GLN A 175 -21.17 13.53 -4.48
N CYS A 176 -21.09 13.61 -5.81
CA CYS A 176 -21.86 14.55 -6.62
C CYS A 176 -23.19 13.97 -7.15
N GLY A 177 -23.58 12.77 -6.71
CA GLY A 177 -24.83 12.13 -7.11
C GLY A 177 -24.77 11.39 -8.45
N LYS A 178 -23.58 11.21 -9.05
CA LYS A 178 -23.44 10.41 -10.27
C LYS A 178 -23.47 8.94 -9.90
N LYS A 179 -24.39 8.18 -10.50
CA LYS A 179 -24.48 6.73 -10.31
C LYS A 179 -23.20 6.01 -10.75
N LEU A 180 -22.73 5.10 -9.91
CA LEU A 180 -21.64 4.17 -10.18
C LEU A 180 -22.26 2.82 -10.58
N ALA A 181 -21.76 2.24 -11.65
CA ALA A 181 -22.19 0.92 -12.08
C ALA A 181 -21.61 -0.16 -11.16
N GLU A 182 -22.35 -1.25 -10.94
CA GLU A 182 -21.93 -2.37 -10.08
C GLU A 182 -20.66 -3.07 -10.61
N ASP A 183 -20.45 -3.07 -11.93
CA ASP A 183 -19.26 -3.58 -12.61
C ASP A 183 -18.10 -2.57 -12.69
N ALA A 184 -18.29 -1.34 -12.21
CA ALA A 184 -17.21 -0.37 -12.15
C ALA A 184 -16.08 -0.86 -11.24
N LEU A 185 -14.83 -0.63 -11.66
CA LEU A 185 -13.66 -1.01 -10.88
C LEU A 185 -13.50 -0.10 -9.65
N VAL A 186 -13.28 -0.71 -8.49
CA VAL A 186 -12.98 -0.01 -7.23
C VAL A 186 -11.74 0.86 -7.37
N VAL A 187 -10.69 0.32 -7.99
CA VAL A 187 -9.46 1.07 -8.30
C VAL A 187 -9.75 2.27 -9.20
N GLY A 188 -10.66 2.13 -10.16
CA GLY A 188 -11.09 3.25 -11.02
C GLY A 188 -11.82 4.34 -10.24
N ALA A 189 -12.70 3.98 -9.31
CA ALA A 189 -13.37 4.95 -8.44
C ALA A 189 -12.36 5.72 -7.57
N LEU A 190 -11.43 5.00 -6.93
CA LEU A 190 -10.41 5.56 -6.06
C LEU A 190 -9.38 6.41 -6.81
N GLY A 191 -9.00 6.00 -8.03
CA GLY A 191 -8.12 6.79 -8.91
C GLY A 191 -8.72 8.13 -9.31
N ASN A 192 -10.05 8.23 -9.37
CA ASN A 192 -10.77 9.50 -9.55
C ASN A 192 -11.02 10.26 -8.23
N GLY A 193 -10.47 9.77 -7.12
CA GLY A 193 -10.59 10.33 -5.78
C GLY A 193 -11.89 9.98 -5.05
N PHE A 194 -12.79 9.18 -5.64
CA PHE A 194 -14.04 8.78 -5.00
C PHE A 194 -13.79 7.65 -3.99
N GLY A 195 -14.20 7.87 -2.74
CA GLY A 195 -14.01 6.92 -1.64
C GLY A 195 -12.59 6.90 -1.07
N ALA A 196 -11.68 7.77 -1.52
CA ALA A 196 -10.29 7.78 -1.07
C ALA A 196 -10.13 8.32 0.37
N THR A 197 -11.02 9.22 0.79
CA THR A 197 -11.02 9.82 2.12
C THR A 197 -12.46 9.95 2.63
N ASP A 198 -12.63 10.18 3.93
CA ASP A 198 -13.94 10.43 4.55
C ASP A 198 -14.70 11.58 3.84
N GLY A 199 -14.01 12.71 3.60
CA GLY A 199 -14.59 13.85 2.87
C GLY A 199 -14.87 13.61 1.39
N LYS A 200 -14.44 12.48 0.82
CA LYS A 200 -14.74 12.06 -0.55
C LYS A 200 -15.48 10.73 -0.61
N ALA A 201 -16.13 10.32 0.48
CA ALA A 201 -16.85 9.06 0.57
C ALA A 201 -17.89 8.93 -0.56
N ILE A 202 -17.96 7.75 -1.18
CA ILE A 202 -19.07 7.42 -2.09
C ILE A 202 -20.35 7.18 -1.27
N ARG A 203 -21.51 7.22 -1.91
CA ARG A 203 -22.80 7.03 -1.26
C ARG A 203 -23.38 5.69 -1.66
N LEU A 204 -23.76 4.89 -0.66
CA LEU A 204 -24.69 3.78 -0.84
C LEU A 204 -26.08 4.34 -0.60
N VAL A 205 -26.80 4.62 -1.69
CA VAL A 205 -28.18 5.10 -1.63
C VAL A 205 -29.08 3.92 -1.33
N VAL A 206 -29.97 4.09 -0.35
CA VAL A 206 -30.92 3.08 0.12
C VAL A 206 -32.33 3.64 -0.12
N GLY A 207 -33.04 3.03 -1.07
CA GLY A 207 -34.44 3.32 -1.38
C GLY A 207 -35.44 2.56 -0.52
#